data_AF-A0A948FNV9-F1
#
_entry.id   AF-A0A948FNV9-F1
#
_cell.length_a   1.000
_cell.length_b   1.000
_cell.length_c   1.000
_cell.angle_alpha   90.00
_cell.angle_beta   90.00
_cell.angle_gamma   90.00
#
_symmetry.space_group_name_H-M   'P 1'
#
loop_
_entity.id
_entity.type
_entity.pdbx_description
1 polymer ?
#
loop_
_entity_poly.entity_id
_entity_poly.type
_entity_poly.pdbx_seq_one_letter_code
_entity_poly.pdbx_strand_id
1 'polypeptide(L)'
;KKLLFKGFSAKYFLAFVIPLLFFGPLLYKFFPYILNDSVVFKEWLYANGISSKSFMILIPYFCIVHPVLEEIHWGKFREYANQQWIMYVLFAGYHILVLANLLSRIWLIISFLVLVGVAYLWTVLYKKLNGGIIPFLSHLVADIGIIGVAYAVVFK
;
A
#
# COMPACT_ATOMS: atom_id res chain seq x y z
N LYS A 1 -8.25 18.56 -5.95
CA LYS A 1 -7.07 18.90 -5.11
C LYS A 1 -7.41 19.29 -3.66
N LYS A 2 -8.50 20.02 -3.37
CA LYS A 2 -8.86 20.47 -1.99
C LYS A 2 -9.36 19.39 -1.01
N LEU A 3 -9.56 18.14 -1.44
CA LEU A 3 -10.20 17.10 -0.61
C LEU A 3 -9.21 16.12 0.05
N LEU A 4 -7.95 16.03 -0.40
CA LEU A 4 -7.00 15.03 0.10
C LEU A 4 -6.68 15.20 1.59
N PHE A 5 -6.51 16.44 2.05
CA PHE A 5 -6.20 16.75 3.45
C PHE A 5 -7.42 17.18 4.30
N LYS A 6 -8.63 16.80 3.87
CA LYS A 6 -9.88 17.08 4.60
C LYS A 6 -10.51 15.80 5.16
N GLY A 7 -11.51 15.97 6.01
CA GLY A 7 -12.30 14.86 6.54
C GLY A 7 -11.64 14.13 7.71
N PHE A 8 -10.88 14.84 8.55
CA PHE A 8 -10.28 14.21 9.72
C PHE A 8 -11.34 13.85 10.76
N SER A 9 -11.19 12.67 11.35
CA SER A 9 -11.99 12.24 12.49
C SER A 9 -11.17 11.29 13.36
N ALA A 10 -10.98 11.65 14.63
CA ALA A 10 -10.20 10.86 15.59
C ALA A 10 -10.72 9.41 15.69
N LYS A 11 -12.05 9.21 15.67
CA LYS A 11 -12.66 7.88 15.71
C LYS A 11 -12.17 7.00 14.55
N TYR A 12 -12.17 7.52 13.32
CA TYR A 12 -11.74 6.76 12.15
C TYR A 12 -10.22 6.65 12.07
N PHE A 13 -9.49 7.65 12.54
CA PHE A 13 -8.04 7.56 12.66
C PHE A 13 -7.63 6.42 13.60
N LEU A 14 -8.22 6.35 14.80
CA LEU A 14 -7.98 5.28 15.76
C LEU A 14 -8.41 3.91 15.23
N ALA A 15 -9.50 3.85 14.45
CA ALA A 15 -10.03 2.58 13.95
C ALA A 15 -9.30 2.06 12.70
N PHE A 16 -8.75 2.94 11.85
CA PHE A 16 -8.26 2.56 10.51
C PHE A 16 -6.78 2.89 10.25
N VAL A 17 -6.18 3.81 10.99
CA VAL A 17 -4.77 4.19 10.82
C VAL A 17 -3.91 3.54 11.90
N ILE A 18 -4.29 3.66 13.17
CA ILE A 18 -3.50 3.10 14.29
C ILE A 18 -3.27 1.58 14.17
N PRO A 19 -4.26 0.75 13.80
CA PRO A 19 -4.01 -0.70 13.67
C PRO A 19 -2.97 -1.04 12.61
N LEU A 20 -2.77 -0.19 11.60
CA LEU A 20 -1.76 -0.40 10.56
C LEU A 20 -0.32 -0.23 11.06
N LEU A 21 -0.10 0.37 12.25
CA LEU A 21 1.22 0.35 12.89
C LEU A 21 1.70 -1.08 13.19
N PHE A 22 0.77 -2.03 13.35
CA PHE A 22 1.09 -3.45 13.55
C PHE A 22 1.29 -4.21 12.23
N PHE A 23 1.00 -3.59 11.08
CA PHE A 23 1.11 -4.24 9.78
C PHE A 23 2.57 -4.60 9.44
N GLY A 24 3.52 -3.68 9.67
CA GLY A 24 4.95 -3.96 9.49
C GLY A 24 5.44 -5.16 10.32
N PRO A 25 5.27 -5.15 11.65
CA PRO A 25 5.61 -6.31 12.49
C PRO A 25 4.96 -7.62 12.05
N LEU A 26 3.67 -7.58 11.67
CA LEU A 26 2.96 -8.75 11.14
C LEU A 26 3.60 -9.24 9.84
N LEU A 27 3.83 -8.33 8.90
CA LEU A 27 4.44 -8.61 7.61
C LEU A 27 5.85 -9.18 7.78
N TYR A 28 6.67 -8.63 8.69
CA TYR A 28 8.00 -9.14 9.01
C TYR A 28 7.95 -10.61 9.44
N LYS A 29 7.00 -10.97 10.32
CA LYS A 29 6.81 -12.35 10.78
C LYS A 29 6.41 -13.28 9.64
N PHE A 30 5.53 -12.84 8.74
CA PHE A 30 5.05 -13.65 7.63
C PHE A 30 5.96 -13.61 6.38
N PHE A 31 6.95 -12.72 6.35
CA PHE A 31 7.78 -12.46 5.19
C PHE A 31 8.39 -13.72 4.54
N PRO A 32 8.93 -14.70 5.29
CA PRO A 32 9.49 -15.93 4.70
C PRO A 32 8.47 -16.78 3.95
N TYR A 33 7.18 -16.66 4.27
CA TYR A 33 6.10 -17.41 3.61
C TYR A 33 5.48 -16.67 2.44
N ILE A 34 5.71 -15.36 2.34
CA ILE A 34 5.11 -14.45 1.35
C ILE A 34 5.84 -14.50 0.02
N LEU A 35 7.17 -14.54 0.09
CA LEU A 35 8.02 -14.50 -1.09
C LEU A 35 7.87 -15.75 -1.93
N ASN A 36 8.12 -15.59 -3.23
CA ASN A 36 8.28 -16.71 -4.13
C ASN A 36 9.61 -17.43 -3.83
N ASP A 37 9.57 -18.74 -3.58
CA ASP A 37 10.75 -19.56 -3.28
C ASP A 37 11.83 -19.49 -4.37
N SER A 38 11.44 -19.17 -5.61
CA SER A 38 12.39 -19.02 -6.72
C SER A 38 13.13 -17.67 -6.73
N VAL A 39 12.83 -16.77 -5.80
CA VAL A 39 13.36 -15.40 -5.78
C VAL A 39 14.10 -15.15 -4.47
N VAL A 40 15.42 -15.06 -4.55
CA VAL A 40 16.21 -14.49 -3.46
C VAL A 40 16.01 -12.96 -3.52
N PHE A 41 15.08 -12.45 -2.72
CA PHE A 41 14.63 -11.05 -2.77
C PHE A 41 15.80 -10.03 -2.72
N LYS A 42 16.82 -10.33 -1.92
CA LYS A 42 18.04 -9.53 -1.85
C LYS A 42 18.77 -9.46 -3.20
N GLU A 43 18.97 -10.61 -3.85
CA GLU A 43 19.64 -10.68 -5.15
C GLU A 43 18.82 -9.97 -6.24
N TRP A 44 17.49 -10.11 -6.20
CA TRP A 44 16.59 -9.40 -7.11
C TRP A 44 16.73 -7.88 -6.97
N LEU A 45 16.82 -7.36 -5.75
CA LEU A 45 17.04 -5.92 -5.51
C LEU A 45 18.38 -5.46 -6.08
N TYR A 46 19.47 -6.18 -5.81
CA TYR A 46 20.79 -5.83 -6.36
C TYR A 46 20.83 -5.91 -7.89
N ALA A 47 20.20 -6.92 -8.49
CA ALA A 47 20.11 -7.07 -9.95
C ALA A 47 19.36 -5.90 -10.62
N ASN A 48 18.44 -5.26 -9.89
CA ASN A 48 17.71 -4.06 -10.34
C ASN A 48 18.38 -2.75 -9.88
N GLY A 49 19.64 -2.80 -9.45
CA GLY A 49 20.41 -1.62 -9.03
C GLY A 49 20.01 -1.04 -7.67
N ILE A 50 19.23 -1.78 -6.88
CA ILE A 50 18.74 -1.35 -5.58
C ILE A 50 19.69 -1.86 -4.48
N SER A 51 20.74 -1.09 -4.23
CA SER A 51 21.61 -1.21 -3.05
C SER A 51 20.95 -0.64 -1.78
N SER A 52 21.54 -0.87 -0.60
CA SER A 52 21.10 -0.26 0.67
C SER A 52 21.01 1.28 0.58
N LYS A 53 22.02 1.93 -0.02
CA LYS A 53 22.06 3.41 -0.15
C LYS A 53 20.95 3.92 -1.06
N SER A 54 20.74 3.30 -2.23
CA SER A 54 19.65 3.67 -3.12
C SER A 54 18.28 3.35 -2.50
N PHE A 55 18.18 2.26 -1.72
CA PHE A 55 16.94 1.94 -0.99
C PHE A 55 16.61 3.04 0.03
N MET A 56 17.59 3.56 0.79
CA MET A 56 17.35 4.68 1.71
C MET A 56 16.78 5.93 1.02
N ILE A 57 17.17 6.19 -0.24
CA ILE A 57 16.61 7.28 -1.05
C ILE A 57 15.18 6.95 -1.51
N LEU A 58 14.90 5.67 -1.80
CA LEU A 58 13.57 5.20 -2.19
C LEU A 58 12.56 5.23 -1.03
N ILE A 59 12.99 5.12 0.23
CA ILE A 59 12.10 5.17 1.40
C ILE A 59 11.21 6.44 1.40
N PRO A 60 11.74 7.68 1.39
CA PRO A 60 10.90 8.87 1.38
C PRO A 60 10.05 8.98 0.12
N TYR A 61 10.53 8.48 -1.03
CA TYR A 61 9.73 8.44 -2.26
C TYR A 61 8.51 7.52 -2.09
N PHE A 62 8.71 6.27 -1.70
CA PHE A 62 7.62 5.30 -1.52
C PHE A 62 6.71 5.62 -0.34
N CYS A 63 7.22 6.24 0.72
CA CYS A 63 6.37 6.57 1.86
C CYS A 63 5.59 7.87 1.64
N ILE A 64 6.15 8.88 0.97
CA ILE A 64 5.53 10.21 0.93
C ILE A 64 5.03 10.55 -0.48
N VAL A 65 5.92 10.51 -1.46
CA VAL A 65 5.63 10.96 -2.83
C VAL A 65 4.63 10.01 -3.50
N HIS A 66 4.86 8.71 -3.37
CA HIS A 66 4.05 7.68 -4.01
C HIS A 66 2.58 7.69 -3.54
N PRO A 67 2.24 7.65 -2.23
CA PRO A 67 0.86 7.76 -1.76
C PRO A 67 0.15 9.03 -2.19
N VAL A 68 0.86 10.16 -2.27
CA VAL A 68 0.28 11.42 -2.76
C VAL A 68 -0.11 11.29 -4.23
N LEU A 69 0.79 10.75 -5.07
CA LEU A 69 0.53 10.56 -6.50
C LEU A 69 -0.60 9.54 -6.72
N GLU A 70 -0.60 8.45 -5.98
CA GLU A 70 -1.63 7.41 -6.00
C GLU A 70 -3.00 7.99 -5.63
N GLU A 71 -3.12 8.72 -4.52
CA GLU A 71 -4.38 9.32 -4.10
C GLU A 71 -4.86 10.41 -5.09
N ILE A 72 -3.94 11.12 -5.77
CA ILE A 72 -4.31 12.06 -6.84
C ILE A 72 -4.85 11.32 -8.08
N HIS A 73 -4.23 10.19 -8.43
CA HIS A 73 -4.63 9.39 -9.58
C HIS A 73 -5.95 8.66 -9.31
N TRP A 74 -5.97 7.82 -8.27
CA TRP A 74 -7.09 6.95 -7.92
C TRP A 74 -8.25 7.69 -7.24
N GLY A 75 -7.96 8.75 -6.47
CA GLY A 75 -8.97 9.45 -5.67
C GLY A 75 -10.08 10.08 -6.51
N LYS A 76 -9.79 10.52 -7.75
CA LYS A 76 -10.80 11.05 -8.69
C LYS A 76 -11.88 10.02 -9.00
N PHE A 77 -11.52 8.74 -9.01
CA PHE A 77 -12.47 7.68 -9.37
C PHE A 77 -13.44 7.32 -8.25
N ARG A 78 -13.17 7.77 -7.02
CA ARG A 78 -14.06 7.57 -5.86
C ARG A 78 -15.39 8.33 -5.99
N GLU A 79 -15.45 9.31 -6.90
CA GLU A 79 -16.62 10.16 -7.14
C GLU A 79 -17.58 9.59 -8.20
N TYR A 80 -17.13 8.69 -9.08
CA TYR A 80 -17.98 8.11 -10.13
C TYR A 80 -18.87 6.98 -9.57
N ALA A 81 -20.17 7.19 -9.41
CA ALA A 81 -21.07 6.22 -8.77
C ALA A 81 -21.20 4.88 -9.51
N ASN A 82 -21.21 4.88 -10.85
CA ASN A 82 -21.63 3.72 -11.64
C ASN A 82 -20.52 2.70 -11.97
N GLN A 83 -19.24 3.01 -11.67
CA GLN A 83 -18.09 2.20 -12.11
C GLN A 83 -17.08 1.90 -10.99
N GLN A 84 -17.49 2.08 -9.73
CA GLN A 84 -16.54 2.01 -8.59
C GLN A 84 -15.89 0.64 -8.42
N TRP A 85 -16.66 -0.44 -8.60
CA TRP A 85 -16.16 -1.79 -8.43
C TRP A 85 -15.05 -2.12 -9.44
N ILE A 86 -15.18 -1.65 -10.69
CA ILE A 86 -14.15 -1.82 -11.73
C ILE A 86 -12.86 -1.11 -11.28
N MET A 87 -12.99 0.08 -10.71
CA MET A 87 -11.83 0.86 -10.26
C MET A 87 -11.11 0.19 -9.09
N TYR A 88 -11.82 -0.51 -8.20
CA TYR A 88 -11.19 -1.29 -7.13
C TYR A 88 -10.39 -2.47 -7.69
N VAL A 89 -10.96 -3.16 -8.68
CA VAL A 89 -10.29 -4.26 -9.39
C VAL A 89 -9.07 -3.76 -10.16
N LEU A 90 -9.17 -2.62 -10.86
CA LEU A 90 -8.05 -2.04 -11.59
C LEU A 90 -6.94 -1.56 -10.67
N PHE A 91 -7.30 -0.93 -9.53
CA PHE A 91 -6.35 -0.53 -8.50
C PHE A 91 -5.57 -1.75 -7.97
N ALA A 92 -6.28 -2.81 -7.57
CA ALA A 92 -5.63 -4.02 -7.07
C ALA A 92 -4.82 -4.73 -8.17
N GLY A 93 -5.36 -4.79 -9.40
CA GLY A 93 -4.70 -5.41 -10.55
C GLY A 93 -3.36 -4.75 -10.89
N TYR A 94 -3.30 -3.42 -10.89
CA TYR A 94 -2.05 -2.67 -11.08
C TYR A 94 -0.98 -3.09 -10.06
N HIS A 95 -1.35 -3.21 -8.79
CA HIS A 95 -0.42 -3.65 -7.74
C HIS A 95 0.05 -5.09 -7.93
N ILE A 96 -0.86 -5.99 -8.34
CA ILE A 96 -0.48 -7.38 -8.63
C ILE A 96 0.54 -7.46 -9.75
N LEU A 97 0.49 -6.61 -10.77
CA LEU A 97 1.52 -6.58 -11.83
C LEU A 97 2.91 -6.30 -11.27
N VAL A 98 3.01 -5.38 -10.30
CA VAL A 98 4.28 -5.04 -9.65
C VAL A 98 4.74 -6.16 -8.70
N LEU A 99 3.81 -6.78 -7.99
CA LEU A 99 4.08 -7.82 -6.99
C LEU A 99 4.31 -9.22 -7.58
N ALA A 100 3.89 -9.47 -8.83
CA ALA A 100 3.87 -10.80 -9.45
C ALA A 100 5.25 -11.48 -9.48
N ASN A 101 6.33 -10.71 -9.59
CA ASN A 101 7.69 -11.25 -9.61
C ASN A 101 8.26 -11.52 -8.22
N LEU A 102 7.57 -11.11 -7.15
CA LEU A 102 8.08 -11.16 -5.78
C LEU A 102 7.31 -12.14 -4.90
N LEU A 103 5.98 -12.17 -5.03
CA LEU A 103 5.11 -12.93 -4.14
C LEU A 103 4.76 -14.30 -4.74
N SER A 104 4.54 -15.29 -3.88
CA SER A 104 3.99 -16.57 -4.32
C SER A 104 2.52 -16.42 -4.79
N ARG A 105 2.03 -17.37 -5.60
CA ARG A 105 0.69 -17.29 -6.21
C ARG A 105 -0.43 -17.12 -5.18
N ILE A 106 -0.34 -17.82 -4.05
CA ILE A 106 -1.33 -17.75 -2.97
C ILE A 106 -1.37 -16.33 -2.40
N TRP A 107 -0.20 -15.73 -2.16
CA TRP A 107 -0.11 -14.38 -1.61
C TRP A 107 -0.47 -13.29 -2.62
N LEU A 108 -0.32 -13.51 -3.92
CA LEU A 108 -0.88 -12.62 -4.95
C LEU A 108 -2.41 -12.58 -4.87
N ILE A 109 -3.06 -13.74 -4.74
CA ILE A 109 -4.53 -13.81 -4.61
C ILE A 109 -4.98 -13.12 -3.31
N ILE A 110 -4.32 -13.40 -2.19
CA ILE A 110 -4.63 -12.76 -0.90
C ILE A 110 -4.45 -11.24 -1.01
N SER A 111 -3.32 -10.78 -1.56
CA SER A 111 -3.03 -9.35 -1.73
C SER A 111 -4.06 -8.68 -2.61
N PHE A 112 -4.48 -9.31 -3.71
CA PHE A 112 -5.51 -8.79 -4.60
C PHE A 112 -6.83 -8.57 -3.86
N LEU A 113 -7.30 -9.57 -3.12
CA LEU A 113 -8.56 -9.49 -2.36
C LEU A 113 -8.49 -8.42 -1.27
N VAL A 114 -7.37 -8.33 -0.56
CA VAL A 114 -7.13 -7.30 0.46
C VAL A 114 -7.15 -5.91 -0.18
N LEU A 115 -6.46 -5.71 -1.30
CA LEU A 115 -6.38 -4.42 -1.98
C LEU A 115 -7.73 -3.97 -2.55
N VAL A 116 -8.53 -4.89 -3.10
CA VAL A 116 -9.93 -4.58 -3.50
C VAL A 116 -10.74 -4.12 -2.29
N GLY A 117 -10.62 -4.83 -1.17
CA GLY A 117 -11.30 -4.48 0.08
C GLY A 117 -10.87 -3.11 0.63
N VAL A 118 -9.58 -2.81 0.60
CA VAL A 118 -9.00 -1.52 1.01
C VAL A 118 -9.49 -0.40 0.09
N ALA A 119 -9.47 -0.58 -1.23
CA ALA A 119 -9.95 0.43 -2.18
C ALA A 119 -11.45 0.74 -1.98
N TYR A 120 -12.26 -0.29 -1.72
CA TYR A 120 -13.66 -0.13 -1.33
C TYR A 120 -13.79 0.66 -0.02
N LEU A 121 -13.08 0.24 1.03
CA LEU A 121 -13.13 0.86 2.35
C LEU A 121 -12.71 2.33 2.30
N TRP A 122 -11.63 2.66 1.59
CA TRP A 122 -11.19 4.03 1.39
C TRP A 122 -12.22 4.88 0.66
N THR A 123 -12.95 4.30 -0.30
CA THR A 123 -14.05 5.00 -0.98
C THR A 123 -15.22 5.27 -0.03
N VAL A 124 -15.58 4.31 0.82
CA VAL A 124 -16.60 4.51 1.87
C VAL A 124 -16.18 5.61 2.83
N LEU A 125 -14.94 5.57 3.33
CA LEU A 125 -14.41 6.58 4.25
C LEU A 125 -14.34 7.97 3.59
N TYR A 126 -13.89 8.05 2.34
CA TYR A 126 -13.82 9.29 1.58
C TYR A 126 -15.18 9.96 1.48
N LYS A 127 -16.21 9.19 1.07
CA LYS A 127 -17.58 9.69 0.95
C LYS A 127 -18.16 10.08 2.31
N LYS A 128 -17.94 9.26 3.34
CA LYS A 128 -18.50 9.48 4.69
C LYS A 128 -17.91 10.70 5.39
N LEU A 129 -16.61 10.96 5.19
CA LEU A 129 -15.89 12.04 5.85
C LEU A 129 -15.77 13.29 4.98
N ASN A 130 -16.27 13.23 3.74
CA ASN A 130 -16.13 14.27 2.72
C ASN A 130 -14.66 14.73 2.58
N GLY A 131 -13.74 13.76 2.53
CA GLY A 131 -12.31 14.03 2.48
C GLY A 131 -11.42 12.78 2.56
N GLY A 132 -10.19 12.91 2.08
CA GLY A 132 -9.25 11.80 1.86
C GLY A 132 -8.19 11.61 2.95
N ILE A 133 -8.20 12.38 4.04
CA ILE A 133 -7.05 12.36 4.98
C ILE A 133 -6.90 11.00 5.68
N ILE A 134 -8.00 10.33 6.03
CA ILE A 134 -7.95 9.02 6.67
C ILE A 134 -7.44 7.95 5.69
N PRO A 135 -7.99 7.82 4.46
CA PRO A 135 -7.38 6.98 3.42
C PRO A 135 -5.88 7.25 3.22
N PHE A 136 -5.50 8.51 3.03
CA PHE A 136 -4.11 8.91 2.82
C PHE A 136 -3.20 8.50 3.98
N LEU A 137 -3.58 8.78 5.22
CA LEU A 137 -2.78 8.41 6.39
C LEU A 137 -2.69 6.89 6.57
N SER A 138 -3.77 6.16 6.30
CA SER A 138 -3.73 4.69 6.33
C SER A 138 -2.80 4.12 5.25
N HIS A 139 -2.82 4.68 4.04
CA HIS A 139 -1.91 4.32 2.95
C HIS A 139 -0.45 4.56 3.36
N LEU A 140 -0.14 5.79 3.78
CA LEU A 140 1.19 6.20 4.27
C LEU A 140 1.73 5.23 5.33
N VAL A 141 0.92 4.89 6.34
CA VAL A 141 1.36 3.99 7.43
C VAL A 141 1.58 2.56 6.91
N ALA A 142 0.74 2.07 6.00
CA ALA A 142 0.92 0.75 5.39
C ALA A 142 2.23 0.69 4.58
N ASP A 143 2.53 1.71 3.78
CA ASP A 143 3.74 1.79 2.96
C ASP A 143 5.01 1.86 3.81
N ILE A 144 4.99 2.66 4.88
CA ILE A 144 6.09 2.68 5.86
C ILE A 144 6.32 1.28 6.43
N GLY A 145 5.25 0.54 6.75
CA GLY A 145 5.33 -0.84 7.20
C GLY A 145 5.97 -1.77 6.16
N ILE A 146 5.49 -1.73 4.92
CA ILE A 146 5.99 -2.59 3.82
C ILE A 146 7.46 -2.30 3.52
N ILE A 147 7.78 -1.03 3.28
CA ILE A 147 9.13 -0.60 2.91
C ILE A 147 10.10 -0.80 4.07
N GLY A 148 9.67 -0.55 5.30
CA GLY A 148 10.47 -0.80 6.50
C GLY A 148 10.83 -2.27 6.67
N VAL A 149 9.88 -3.18 6.45
CA VAL A 149 10.13 -4.63 6.47
C VAL A 149 11.06 -5.06 5.35
N ALA A 150 10.81 -4.59 4.12
CA ALA A 150 11.67 -4.90 2.99
C ALA A 150 13.12 -4.48 3.25
N TYR A 151 13.33 -3.29 3.83
CA TYR A 151 14.67 -2.84 4.24
C TYR A 151 15.27 -3.74 5.33
N ALA A 152 14.50 -4.03 6.38
CA ALA A 152 14.96 -4.80 7.53
C ALA A 152 15.32 -6.25 7.20
N VAL A 153 14.63 -6.89 6.26
CA VAL A 153 14.93 -8.28 5.88
C VAL A 153 16.14 -8.38 4.94
N VAL A 154 16.39 -7.34 4.14
CA VAL A 154 17.41 -7.40 3.07
C VAL A 154 18.77 -6.85 3.51
N PHE A 155 18.75 -5.74 4.24
CA PHE A 155 19.93 -4.92 4.51
C PHE A 155 20.32 -4.81 5.98
N LYS A 156 19.51 -5.34 6.89
CA LYS A 156 19.79 -5.40 8.33
C LYS A 156 20.04 -6.84 8.75
#